data_AF-A0A1G7B655-F1
#
_entry.id   AF-A0A1G7B655-F1
#
_cell.length_a   1.000
_cell.length_b   1.000
_cell.length_c   1.000
_cell.angle_alpha   90.00
_cell.angle_beta   90.00
_cell.angle_gamma   90.00
#
_symmetry.space_group_name_H-M   'P 1'
#
loop_
_entity.id
_entity.type
_entity.pdbx_description
1 polymer ?
#
loop_
_entity_poly.entity_id
_entity_poly.type
_entity_poly.pdbx_seq_one_letter_code
_entity_poly.pdbx_strand_id
1 'polypeptide(L)'
;MTLAHGNSQSTHSLLGKGRSAVRPAGARCGRPAGPCSAAVETARQSLGGRVLIHPDACRGMRDLDSAPQSAAWGKAIVRGLTALGAYAVSAEAGFAGGFFQWCKTSGHPQSWPATPKKLAMRESETVMNSPKLYRSRILPVATEVDASGAILMQAHLKIAEGGGDLAPRIYFTVDPRTTAVHVGFVGPHKHMRNTRS
;
A
#
# COMPACT_ATOMS: atom_id res chain seq x y z
N MET A 1 -37.86 15.36 -65.50
CA MET A 1 -37.75 13.93 -65.11
C MET A 1 -36.47 13.82 -64.28
N THR A 2 -36.44 13.77 -62.93
CA THR A 2 -37.14 12.89 -61.94
C THR A 2 -36.38 11.56 -61.81
N LEU A 3 -35.67 11.17 -60.72
CA LEU A 3 -35.44 11.64 -59.33
C LEU A 3 -33.90 11.73 -59.04
N ALA A 4 -33.29 12.26 -57.96
CA ALA A 4 -33.54 12.45 -56.50
C ALA A 4 -33.19 11.26 -55.56
N HIS A 5 -32.10 11.42 -54.79
CA HIS A 5 -31.71 10.88 -53.45
C HIS A 5 -31.94 9.39 -53.06
N GLY A 6 -30.91 8.76 -52.50
CA GLY A 6 -30.99 7.48 -51.77
C GLY A 6 -29.72 7.14 -50.97
N ASN A 7 -29.78 7.27 -49.64
CA ASN A 7 -28.68 7.02 -48.69
C ASN A 7 -28.50 5.51 -48.38
N SER A 8 -27.27 5.05 -48.15
CA SER A 8 -27.04 3.81 -47.37
C SER A 8 -25.70 3.84 -46.63
N GLN A 9 -25.76 3.58 -45.32
CA GLN A 9 -24.61 3.47 -44.43
C GLN A 9 -24.10 2.03 -44.38
N SER A 10 -22.81 1.84 -44.09
CA SER A 10 -22.35 0.71 -43.25
C SER A 10 -20.95 0.98 -42.70
N THR A 11 -20.90 1.58 -41.52
CA THR A 11 -19.74 1.54 -40.63
C THR A 11 -19.72 0.19 -39.91
N HIS A 12 -18.74 -0.68 -40.20
CA HIS A 12 -18.52 -1.87 -39.38
C HIS A 12 -17.32 -1.69 -38.45
N SER A 13 -17.65 -1.44 -37.17
CA SER A 13 -16.70 -1.20 -36.09
C SER A 13 -15.91 -2.46 -35.71
N LEU A 14 -14.64 -2.25 -35.37
CA LEU A 14 -13.72 -3.27 -34.87
C LEU A 14 -14.10 -3.70 -33.44
N LEU A 15 -14.91 -4.77 -33.30
CA LEU A 15 -15.04 -5.46 -32.01
C LEU A 15 -13.81 -6.34 -31.77
N GLY A 16 -12.73 -5.72 -31.26
CA GLY A 16 -11.66 -6.44 -30.59
C GLY A 16 -12.21 -7.19 -29.39
N LYS A 17 -12.21 -8.54 -29.45
CA LYS A 17 -12.70 -9.40 -28.37
C LYS A 17 -12.01 -9.02 -27.06
N GLY A 18 -12.81 -8.60 -26.07
CA GLY A 18 -12.31 -8.18 -24.78
C GLY A 18 -11.46 -9.27 -24.14
N ARG A 19 -10.17 -8.98 -23.93
CA ARG A 19 -9.32 -9.82 -23.09
C ARG A 19 -9.84 -9.69 -21.66
N SER A 20 -10.61 -10.68 -21.22
CA SER A 20 -11.03 -10.80 -19.83
C SER A 20 -9.76 -10.82 -18.97
N ALA A 21 -9.55 -9.75 -18.21
CA ALA A 21 -8.41 -9.65 -17.33
C ALA A 21 -8.56 -10.73 -16.25
N VAL A 22 -7.75 -11.80 -16.37
CA VAL A 22 -7.64 -12.83 -15.34
C VAL A 22 -7.13 -12.15 -14.08
N ARG A 23 -8.05 -11.82 -13.18
CA ARG A 23 -7.73 -11.22 -11.89
C ARG A 23 -6.82 -12.20 -11.14
N PRO A 24 -5.59 -11.82 -10.75
CA PRO A 24 -4.75 -12.70 -9.98
C PRO A 24 -5.44 -13.06 -8.66
N ALA A 25 -5.37 -14.33 -8.29
CA ALA A 25 -5.95 -14.86 -7.06
C ALA A 25 -5.04 -14.56 -5.86
N GLY A 26 -4.80 -13.27 -5.62
CA GLY A 26 -4.27 -12.80 -4.34
C GLY A 26 -5.39 -12.66 -3.31
N ALA A 27 -5.02 -12.71 -2.04
CA ALA A 27 -5.95 -12.53 -0.93
C ALA A 27 -6.32 -11.05 -0.82
N ARG A 28 -7.38 -10.65 -1.53
CA ARG A 28 -8.08 -9.38 -1.27
C ARG A 28 -8.22 -9.20 0.23
N CYS A 29 -7.87 -8.01 0.75
CA CYS A 29 -8.28 -7.61 2.10
C CYS A 29 -9.77 -7.92 2.22
N GLY A 30 -10.11 -8.86 3.11
CA GLY A 30 -11.49 -9.34 3.23
C GLY A 30 -12.41 -8.24 3.72
N ARG A 31 -13.72 -8.49 3.74
CA ARG A 31 -14.65 -7.58 4.44
C ARG A 31 -14.12 -7.30 5.84
N PRO A 32 -14.11 -6.03 6.31
CA PRO A 32 -13.67 -5.69 7.65
C PRO A 32 -14.33 -6.58 8.71
N ALA A 33 -13.50 -7.15 9.57
CA ALA A 33 -13.90 -8.04 10.66
C ALA A 33 -13.60 -7.43 12.04
N GLY A 34 -12.89 -6.30 12.10
CA GLY A 34 -12.54 -5.59 13.33
C GLY A 34 -11.79 -4.30 13.07
N PRO A 35 -11.22 -3.67 14.12
CA PRO A 35 -10.70 -2.31 14.03
C PRO A 35 -9.49 -2.12 13.11
N CYS A 36 -8.64 -3.14 12.93
CA CYS A 36 -7.46 -3.06 12.07
C CYS A 36 -7.84 -3.23 10.60
N SER A 37 -8.73 -4.16 10.26
CA SER A 37 -9.23 -4.30 8.88
C SER A 37 -10.14 -3.15 8.48
N ALA A 38 -10.96 -2.62 9.40
CA ALA A 38 -11.75 -1.41 9.17
C ALA A 38 -10.86 -0.19 8.86
N ALA A 39 -9.77 0.00 9.61
CA ALA A 39 -8.82 1.09 9.39
C ALA A 39 -8.21 1.09 7.97
N VAL A 40 -7.89 -0.10 7.43
CA VAL A 40 -7.37 -0.23 6.05
C VAL A 40 -8.44 0.12 5.01
N GLU A 41 -9.68 -0.33 5.22
CA GLU A 41 -10.77 -0.10 4.28
C GLU A 41 -11.23 1.37 4.29
N THR A 42 -11.32 2.01 5.46
CA THR A 42 -11.53 3.47 5.56
C THR A 42 -10.42 4.25 4.85
N ALA A 43 -9.15 3.83 4.98
CA ALA A 43 -8.04 4.48 4.27
C ALA A 43 -8.14 4.34 2.73
N ARG A 44 -8.52 3.16 2.21
CA ARG A 44 -8.77 2.96 0.78
C ARG A 44 -9.85 3.89 0.22
N GLN A 45 -10.91 4.11 1.00
CA GLN A 45 -12.05 4.93 0.60
C GLN A 45 -11.76 6.43 0.70
N SER A 46 -10.94 6.86 1.67
CA SER A 46 -10.75 8.29 1.99
C SER A 46 -9.47 8.92 1.44
N LEU A 47 -8.40 8.16 1.20
CA LEU A 47 -7.10 8.71 0.78
C LEU A 47 -6.94 8.83 -0.76
N GLY A 48 -7.84 8.18 -1.52
CA GLY A 48 -7.91 8.28 -2.98
C GLY A 48 -6.60 7.88 -3.68
N GLY A 49 -6.27 8.56 -4.77
CA GLY A 49 -5.07 8.28 -5.58
C GLY A 49 -3.72 8.49 -4.87
N ARG A 50 -3.72 9.02 -3.64
CA ARG A 50 -2.49 9.37 -2.89
C ARG A 50 -1.91 8.20 -2.10
N VAL A 51 -2.75 7.27 -1.65
CA VAL A 51 -2.33 6.07 -0.90
C VAL A 51 -3.02 4.85 -1.49
N LEU A 52 -2.33 4.20 -2.41
CA LEU A 52 -2.81 3.06 -3.18
C LEU A 52 -2.48 1.76 -2.45
N ILE A 53 -3.42 1.28 -1.64
CA ILE A 53 -3.28 0.01 -0.90
C ILE A 53 -3.65 -1.15 -1.82
N HIS A 54 -2.64 -1.92 -2.26
CA HIS A 54 -2.82 -3.04 -3.17
C HIS A 54 -3.93 -3.99 -2.67
N PRO A 55 -4.78 -4.57 -3.54
CA PRO A 55 -5.83 -5.50 -3.13
C PRO A 55 -5.32 -6.57 -2.15
N ASP A 56 -4.14 -7.11 -2.44
CA ASP A 56 -3.49 -8.23 -1.76
C ASP A 56 -2.45 -7.84 -0.70
N ALA A 57 -2.42 -6.56 -0.30
CA ALA A 57 -1.52 -6.09 0.75
C ALA A 57 -1.83 -6.72 2.12
N CYS A 58 -3.09 -7.03 2.40
CA CYS A 58 -3.52 -7.49 3.72
C CYS A 58 -3.15 -8.96 3.98
N ARG A 59 -2.40 -9.22 5.05
CA ARG A 59 -2.09 -10.59 5.52
C ARG A 59 -2.36 -10.67 7.02
N GLY A 60 -2.94 -11.78 7.50
CA GLY A 60 -3.16 -12.03 8.93
C GLY A 60 -4.09 -11.02 9.65
N MET A 61 -4.96 -10.29 8.94
CA MET A 61 -5.77 -9.22 9.54
C MET A 61 -6.71 -9.70 10.65
N ARG A 62 -7.25 -10.93 10.55
CA ARG A 62 -8.06 -11.53 11.63
C ARG A 62 -7.29 -11.62 12.95
N ASP A 63 -6.00 -11.98 12.89
CA ASP A 63 -5.15 -12.07 14.07
C ASP A 63 -4.93 -10.70 14.73
N LEU A 64 -4.89 -9.63 13.92
CA LEU A 64 -4.80 -8.25 14.39
C LEU A 64 -6.12 -7.74 14.97
N ASP A 65 -7.25 -8.12 14.36
CA ASP A 65 -8.59 -7.72 14.80
C ASP A 65 -9.00 -8.42 16.11
N SER A 66 -8.63 -9.68 16.29
CA SER A 66 -8.87 -10.47 17.51
C SER A 66 -7.90 -10.18 18.67
N ALA A 67 -6.84 -9.41 18.46
CA ALA A 67 -5.91 -9.05 19.52
C ALA A 67 -6.54 -8.05 20.53
N PRO A 68 -6.25 -8.11 21.84
CA PRO A 68 -6.74 -7.15 22.82
C PRO A 68 -6.40 -5.69 22.50
N GLN A 69 -5.31 -5.46 21.76
CA GLN A 69 -4.83 -4.14 21.35
C GLN A 69 -5.44 -3.66 20.02
N SER A 70 -6.34 -4.43 19.38
CA SER A 70 -6.82 -4.19 18.01
C SER A 70 -7.38 -2.79 17.81
N ALA A 71 -8.14 -2.25 18.76
CA ALA A 71 -8.68 -0.89 18.72
C ALA A 71 -7.59 0.20 18.72
N ALA A 72 -6.52 0.01 19.49
CA ALA A 72 -5.38 0.93 19.53
C ALA A 72 -4.54 0.82 18.25
N TRP A 73 -4.33 -0.39 17.75
CA TRP A 73 -3.65 -0.66 16.49
C TRP A 73 -4.41 -0.11 15.29
N GLY A 74 -5.73 -0.26 15.23
CA GLY A 74 -6.58 0.32 14.19
C GLY A 74 -6.45 1.84 14.11
N LYS A 75 -6.56 2.54 15.26
CA LYS A 75 -6.32 3.99 15.35
C LYS A 75 -4.93 4.39 14.85
N ALA A 76 -3.90 3.61 15.19
CA ALA A 76 -2.53 3.87 14.75
C ALA A 76 -2.29 3.52 13.27
N ILE A 77 -3.00 2.54 12.70
CA ILE A 77 -3.02 2.24 11.25
C ILE A 77 -3.64 3.41 10.48
N VAL A 78 -4.80 3.93 10.91
CA VAL A 78 -5.40 5.14 10.30
C VAL A 78 -4.39 6.29 10.33
N ARG A 79 -3.83 6.63 11.51
CA ARG A 79 -2.84 7.70 11.63
C ARG A 79 -1.64 7.51 10.70
N GLY A 80 -1.12 6.29 10.58
CA GLY A 80 0.02 5.97 9.72
C GLY A 80 -0.29 6.15 8.22
N LEU A 81 -1.45 5.68 7.77
CA LEU A 81 -1.88 5.81 6.38
C LEU A 81 -2.23 7.27 6.03
N THR A 82 -2.88 8.01 6.94
CA THR A 82 -3.10 9.45 6.79
C THR A 82 -1.79 10.24 6.72
N ALA A 83 -0.78 9.89 7.52
CA ALA A 83 0.55 10.52 7.45
C ALA A 83 1.20 10.33 6.08
N LEU A 84 1.10 9.13 5.51
CA LEU A 84 1.60 8.83 4.16
C LEU A 84 0.85 9.63 3.08
N GLY A 85 -0.47 9.79 3.21
CA GLY A 85 -1.26 10.63 2.30
C GLY A 85 -0.91 12.11 2.36
N ALA A 86 -0.68 12.66 3.56
CA ALA A 86 -0.23 14.03 3.75
C ALA A 86 1.18 14.29 3.21
N TYR A 87 2.06 13.30 3.31
CA TYR A 87 3.36 13.34 2.66
C TYR A 87 3.25 13.35 1.14
N ALA A 88 2.38 12.52 0.53
CA ALA A 88 2.15 12.53 -0.91
C ALA A 88 1.73 13.93 -1.40
N VAL A 89 0.78 14.59 -0.73
CA VAL A 89 0.40 15.99 -1.02
C VAL A 89 1.60 16.94 -0.92
N SER A 90 2.43 16.77 0.11
CA SER A 90 3.60 17.64 0.30
C SER A 90 4.66 17.43 -0.77
N ALA A 91 4.88 16.18 -1.20
CA ALA A 91 5.80 15.83 -2.28
C ALA A 91 5.30 16.33 -3.64
N GLU A 92 3.99 16.20 -3.92
CA GLU A 92 3.30 16.78 -5.08
C GLU A 92 3.46 18.31 -5.11
N ALA A 93 3.37 18.97 -3.95
CA ALA A 93 3.63 20.40 -3.77
C ALA A 93 5.13 20.80 -3.76
N GLY A 94 6.06 19.88 -4.11
CA GLY A 94 7.48 20.18 -4.29
C GLY A 94 8.37 19.96 -3.06
N PHE A 95 7.93 19.26 -2.01
CA PHE A 95 8.79 18.90 -0.89
C PHE A 95 9.95 18.00 -1.34
N ALA A 96 11.17 18.54 -1.33
CA ALA A 96 12.38 17.80 -1.66
C ALA A 96 12.87 16.94 -0.47
N GLY A 97 12.39 15.70 -0.37
CA GLY A 97 12.92 14.71 0.58
C GLY A 97 12.00 13.51 0.81
N GLY A 98 12.55 12.45 1.42
CA GLY A 98 11.79 11.24 1.76
C GLY A 98 10.89 11.40 2.99
N PHE A 99 9.93 10.49 3.15
CA PHE A 99 8.92 10.48 4.23
C PHE A 99 9.49 10.68 5.66
N PHE A 100 10.64 10.09 5.98
CA PHE A 100 11.29 10.28 7.28
C PHE A 100 11.70 11.75 7.50
N GLN A 101 12.31 12.37 6.50
CA GLN A 101 12.73 13.78 6.58
C GLN A 101 11.50 14.69 6.70
N TRP A 102 10.48 14.46 5.88
CA TRP A 102 9.21 15.18 5.97
C TRP A 102 8.59 15.10 7.36
N CYS A 103 8.53 13.90 7.96
CA CYS A 103 8.05 13.72 9.33
C CYS A 103 8.90 14.42 10.39
N LYS A 104 10.19 14.69 10.12
CA LYS A 104 11.10 15.40 11.03
C LYS A 104 11.02 16.93 10.89
N THR A 105 10.77 17.47 9.70
CA THR A 105 10.98 18.90 9.41
C THR A 105 9.75 19.67 8.94
N SER A 106 8.67 19.01 8.50
CA SER A 106 7.49 19.71 7.96
C SER A 106 6.66 20.46 8.99
N GLY A 107 6.75 20.09 10.28
CA GLY A 107 5.83 20.56 11.32
C GLY A 107 4.37 20.09 11.12
N HIS A 108 4.10 19.23 10.14
CA HIS A 108 2.73 18.89 9.74
C HIS A 108 1.99 18.13 10.87
N PRO A 109 0.73 18.47 11.20
CA PRO A 109 0.00 17.88 12.33
C PRO A 109 -0.27 16.38 12.16
N GLN A 110 -0.33 15.89 10.91
CA GLN A 110 -0.49 14.47 10.59
C GLN A 110 0.84 13.72 10.50
N SER A 111 1.98 14.32 10.88
CA SER A 111 3.28 13.66 10.83
C SER A 111 3.33 12.38 11.69
N TRP A 112 4.06 11.39 11.19
CA TRP A 112 4.33 10.15 11.91
C TRP A 112 5.59 10.29 12.77
N PRO A 113 5.69 9.63 13.94
CA PRO A 113 6.91 9.71 14.74
C PRO A 113 8.10 9.11 13.99
N ALA A 114 8.99 9.96 13.49
CA ALA A 114 10.20 9.58 12.78
C ALA A 114 11.30 9.11 13.76
N THR A 115 11.09 7.94 14.37
CA THR A 115 12.05 7.25 15.24
C THR A 115 12.29 5.84 14.74
N PRO A 116 13.47 5.22 14.99
CA PRO A 116 13.74 3.83 14.60
C PRO A 116 12.75 2.80 15.18
N LYS A 117 12.06 3.14 16.28
CA LYS A 117 11.00 2.31 16.89
C LYS A 117 9.67 2.36 16.14
N LYS A 118 9.41 3.42 15.37
CA LYS A 118 8.12 3.70 14.69
C LYS A 118 8.19 3.72 13.16
N LEU A 119 9.35 3.97 12.58
CA LEU A 119 9.57 4.07 11.13
C LEU A 119 10.94 3.49 10.76
N ALA A 120 11.01 2.78 9.64
CA ALA A 120 12.26 2.44 8.97
C ALA A 120 12.12 2.73 7.47
N MET A 121 13.09 3.39 6.86
CA MET A 121 13.12 3.64 5.40
C MET A 121 13.87 2.55 4.63
N ARG A 122 14.65 1.72 5.32
CA ARG A 122 15.43 0.60 4.79
C ARG A 122 15.25 -0.62 5.69
N GLU A 123 15.39 -1.81 5.13
CA GLU A 123 15.40 -3.06 5.90
C GLU A 123 16.79 -3.35 6.49
N SER A 124 16.85 -4.24 7.48
CA SER A 124 18.12 -4.63 8.09
C SER A 124 18.98 -5.47 7.15
N GLU A 125 20.30 -5.36 7.27
CA GLU A 125 21.25 -6.19 6.51
C GLU A 125 21.00 -7.69 6.72
N THR A 126 20.59 -8.11 7.93
CA THR A 126 20.18 -9.50 8.22
C THR A 126 19.04 -10.00 7.34
N VAL A 127 18.07 -9.13 7.03
CA VAL A 127 16.95 -9.43 6.11
C VAL A 127 17.46 -9.46 4.67
N MET A 128 18.24 -8.45 4.28
CA MET A 128 18.73 -8.30 2.90
C MET A 128 19.69 -9.41 2.49
N ASN A 129 20.55 -9.87 3.40
CA ASN A 129 21.54 -10.92 3.19
C ASN A 129 20.97 -12.35 3.42
N SER A 130 19.64 -12.49 3.57
CA SER A 130 18.98 -13.79 3.70
C SER A 130 17.94 -13.97 2.59
N PRO A 131 18.15 -14.88 1.61
CA PRO A 131 17.20 -15.08 0.51
C PRO A 131 15.77 -15.39 0.96
N LYS A 132 15.59 -16.09 2.09
CA LYS A 132 14.27 -16.38 2.68
C LYS A 132 13.58 -15.11 3.21
N LEU A 133 14.31 -14.26 3.94
CA LEU A 133 13.75 -13.05 4.54
C LEU A 133 13.56 -11.95 3.49
N TYR A 134 14.52 -11.78 2.58
CA TYR A 134 14.45 -10.91 1.41
C TYR A 134 13.18 -11.17 0.58
N ARG A 135 12.88 -12.44 0.26
CA ARG A 135 11.70 -12.81 -0.53
C ARG A 135 10.38 -12.38 0.09
N SER A 136 10.27 -12.24 1.43
CA SER A 136 9.03 -11.75 2.05
C SER A 136 8.79 -10.24 1.86
N ARG A 137 9.82 -9.49 1.41
CA ARG A 137 9.78 -8.05 1.08
C ARG A 137 9.57 -7.79 -0.40
N ILE A 138 9.54 -8.83 -1.22
CA ILE A 138 8.97 -8.75 -2.57
C ILE A 138 7.45 -8.66 -2.39
N LEU A 139 6.92 -7.45 -2.54
CA LEU A 139 5.54 -7.10 -2.20
C LEU A 139 4.81 -6.56 -3.43
N PRO A 140 3.50 -6.87 -3.54
CA PRO A 140 2.75 -6.56 -4.74
C PRO A 140 2.54 -5.06 -4.92
N VAL A 141 2.61 -4.64 -6.18
CA VAL A 141 2.27 -3.30 -6.67
C VAL A 141 1.49 -3.43 -7.98
N ALA A 142 0.87 -2.33 -8.42
CA ALA A 142 0.18 -2.32 -9.70
C ALA A 142 1.19 -2.44 -10.85
N THR A 143 0.81 -3.05 -11.97
CA THR A 143 1.70 -3.32 -13.12
C THR A 143 2.20 -2.06 -13.82
N GLU A 144 1.53 -0.94 -13.59
CA GLU A 144 1.86 0.40 -14.06
C GLU A 144 3.00 1.04 -13.23
N VAL A 145 3.29 0.48 -12.04
CA VAL A 145 4.42 0.82 -11.17
C VAL A 145 5.64 -0.01 -11.53
N ASP A 146 5.47 -1.33 -11.60
CA ASP A 146 6.51 -2.28 -12.00
C ASP A 146 5.88 -3.41 -12.82
N ALA A 147 6.43 -3.69 -14.00
CA ALA A 147 5.87 -4.66 -14.94
C ALA A 147 5.80 -6.10 -14.42
N SER A 148 6.58 -6.45 -13.37
CA SER A 148 6.51 -7.75 -12.71
C SER A 148 5.34 -7.87 -11.71
N GLY A 149 4.67 -6.76 -11.38
CA GLY A 149 3.60 -6.70 -10.38
C GLY A 149 4.07 -6.78 -8.93
N ALA A 150 5.38 -6.78 -8.66
CA ALA A 150 5.93 -6.75 -7.31
C ALA A 150 7.29 -6.04 -7.26
N ILE A 151 7.64 -5.45 -6.12
CA ILE A 151 8.93 -4.79 -5.90
C ILE A 151 9.55 -5.19 -4.58
N LEU A 152 10.86 -5.01 -4.45
CA LEU A 152 11.53 -4.98 -3.16
C LEU A 152 11.10 -3.72 -2.38
N MET A 153 10.20 -3.92 -1.41
CA MET A 153 9.64 -2.85 -0.60
C MET A 153 10.26 -2.89 0.79
N GLN A 154 11.09 -1.89 1.12
CA GLN A 154 11.86 -1.84 2.38
C GLN A 154 11.26 -0.90 3.42
N ALA A 155 10.73 0.24 2.99
CA ALA A 155 10.22 1.26 3.89
C ALA A 155 8.94 0.78 4.58
N HIS A 156 8.87 0.92 5.90
CA HIS A 156 7.73 0.45 6.69
C HIS A 156 7.48 1.20 7.99
N LEU A 157 6.19 1.32 8.32
CA LEU A 157 5.70 1.80 9.61
C LEU A 157 5.68 0.64 10.61
N LYS A 158 5.98 0.96 11.88
CA LYS A 158 5.89 0.04 13.02
C LYS A 158 4.78 0.56 13.94
N ILE A 159 3.62 -0.08 13.86
CA ILE A 159 2.40 0.41 14.51
C ILE A 159 2.52 0.28 16.03
N ALA A 160 2.92 -0.90 16.49
CA ALA A 160 3.26 -1.19 17.89
C ALA A 160 4.77 -1.03 18.17
N GLU A 161 5.11 -0.57 19.37
CA GLU A 161 6.46 -0.72 19.95
C GLU A 161 6.56 -2.03 20.75
N GLY A 162 7.77 -2.44 21.11
CA GLY A 162 8.03 -3.69 21.86
C GLY A 162 8.20 -4.95 21.02
N GLY A 163 7.78 -4.93 19.74
CA GLY A 163 7.91 -6.08 18.84
C GLY A 163 6.87 -7.17 19.12
N GLY A 164 7.24 -8.43 18.88
CA GLY A 164 6.34 -9.58 18.95
C GLY A 164 5.65 -9.90 17.61
N ASP A 165 5.20 -11.15 17.46
CA ASP A 165 4.76 -11.70 16.17
C ASP A 165 3.46 -11.04 15.64
N LEU A 166 2.63 -10.46 16.51
CA LEU A 166 1.42 -9.71 16.12
C LEU A 166 1.62 -8.20 15.92
N ALA A 167 2.81 -7.63 16.22
CA ALA A 167 3.03 -6.19 16.06
C ALA A 167 2.78 -5.75 14.61
N PRO A 168 1.79 -4.88 14.32
CA PRO A 168 1.44 -4.59 12.93
C PRO A 168 2.53 -3.79 12.22
N ARG A 169 2.76 -4.12 10.95
CA ARG A 169 3.62 -3.39 10.02
C ARG A 169 2.83 -2.96 8.79
N ILE A 170 3.18 -1.80 8.25
CA ILE A 170 2.70 -1.31 6.96
C ILE A 170 3.93 -1.06 6.10
N TYR A 171 4.12 -1.83 5.03
CA TYR A 171 5.20 -1.61 4.07
C TYR A 171 4.70 -0.78 2.90
N PHE A 172 5.51 0.17 2.45
CA PHE A 172 5.17 1.10 1.38
C PHE A 172 6.36 1.43 0.48
N THR A 173 6.05 1.90 -0.72
CA THR A 173 6.97 2.66 -1.58
C THR A 173 6.32 3.98 -1.98
N VAL A 174 7.09 4.87 -2.59
CA VAL A 174 6.61 6.11 -3.21
C VAL A 174 6.94 6.02 -4.70
N ASP A 175 5.97 6.21 -5.57
CA ASP A 175 6.24 6.32 -7.01
C ASP A 175 6.86 7.69 -7.31
N PRO A 176 8.11 7.77 -7.80
CA PRO A 176 8.77 9.05 -8.06
C PRO A 176 8.14 9.84 -9.23
N ARG A 177 7.29 9.21 -10.04
CA ARG A 177 6.62 9.83 -11.20
C ARG A 177 5.31 10.53 -10.83
N THR A 178 4.64 10.06 -9.79
CA THR A 178 3.28 10.49 -9.38
C THR A 178 3.19 10.95 -7.93
N THR A 179 4.25 10.76 -7.14
CA THR A 179 4.33 10.96 -5.67
C THR A 179 3.36 10.10 -4.85
N ALA A 180 2.55 9.25 -5.50
CA ALA A 180 1.61 8.35 -4.84
C ALA A 180 2.35 7.30 -3.98
N VAL A 181 1.80 7.04 -2.79
CA VAL A 181 2.32 6.00 -1.89
C VAL A 181 1.62 4.68 -2.19
N HIS A 182 2.39 3.67 -2.58
CA HIS A 182 1.87 2.32 -2.81
C HIS A 182 2.14 1.44 -1.60
N VAL A 183 1.08 0.89 -1.00
CA VAL A 183 1.17 0.00 0.17
C VAL A 183 1.04 -1.45 -0.30
N GLY A 184 2.14 -2.20 -0.21
CA GLY A 184 2.23 -3.60 -0.63
C GLY A 184 2.04 -4.61 0.51
N PHE A 185 2.04 -4.17 1.78
CA PHE A 185 1.71 -5.03 2.92
C PHE A 185 1.07 -4.26 4.07
N VAL A 186 0.02 -4.84 4.67
CA VAL A 186 -0.49 -4.53 6.01
C VAL A 186 -0.71 -5.85 6.74
N GLY A 187 -0.12 -6.02 7.93
CA GLY A 187 -0.28 -7.27 8.69
C GLY A 187 0.67 -7.44 9.88
N PRO A 188 0.57 -8.57 10.60
CA PRO A 188 1.41 -8.90 11.75
C PRO A 188 2.86 -9.21 11.37
N HIS A 189 3.80 -8.85 12.25
CA HIS A 189 5.25 -9.04 12.07
C HIS A 189 5.68 -10.49 11.80
N LYS A 190 4.89 -11.51 12.15
CA LYS A 190 5.17 -12.92 11.82
C LYS A 190 5.34 -13.20 10.32
N HIS A 191 4.75 -12.37 9.44
CA HIS A 191 4.96 -12.44 7.99
C HIS A 191 6.19 -11.64 7.50
N MET A 192 6.85 -10.92 8.40
CA MET A 192 7.93 -9.96 8.16
C MET A 192 9.09 -10.14 9.15
N ARG A 193 9.35 -11.40 9.54
CA ARG A 193 10.41 -11.75 10.49
C ARG A 193 11.77 -11.21 10.04
N ASN A 194 12.59 -10.81 11.00
CA ASN A 194 13.91 -10.19 10.82
C ASN A 194 15.06 -11.07 11.33
N THR A 195 14.75 -12.20 11.98
CA THR A 195 15.69 -13.24 12.41
C THR A 195 15.55 -14.48 11.54
N ARG A 196 16.62 -15.30 11.50
CA ARG A 196 16.54 -16.66 10.93
C ARG A 196 15.71 -17.52 11.89
N SER A 197 14.64 -18.11 11.37
CA SER A 197 13.82 -19.15 12.01
C SER A 197 14.46 -20.51 11.83
#